data_AF-A0A0K1Q9J6-F1
#
_entry.id   AF-A0A0K1Q9J6-F1
#
_cell.length_a   1.000
_cell.length_b   1.000
_cell.length_c   1.000
_cell.angle_alpha   90.00
_cell.angle_beta   90.00
_cell.angle_gamma   90.00
#
_symmetry.space_group_name_H-M   'P 1'
#
loop_
_entity.id
_entity.type
_entity.pdbx_description
1 polymer ?
#
loop_
_entity_poly.entity_id
_entity_poly.type
_entity_poly.pdbx_seq_one_letter_code
_entity_poly.pdbx_strand_id
1 'polypeptide(L)'
;MPYEALADRTAWLKAQLEAQIAATNAILTPLASLAALAAIPSPTNRTVRFVDSFGFFIFDSTKSAGDADDPFSVAASDGTSGLWLHELFATFNAAGGIPRMTIAKDLIVMNPGYPVFQTYRSSVKCLSLHDYRITELNQTRSRSASFVPSYASSSLFGGGPAPSTGDASFADGVFTFKNAPGAPFTQGISINLDPYVHNGALLSSVKAQVQGAAAHAGLPTSQVSVGVFRKAKFTAGLTSLVSTGDFVTDAQATTAAYQTAHALTLTPNQNNTIDKSNYSYSIQIWNEWGTNSLLGLQVLGLELTHSNIQDMRFP
;
A
#
# COMPACT_ATOMS: atom_id res chain seq x y z
N MET A 1 48.53 31.66 -31.49
CA MET A 1 48.23 30.24 -31.72
C MET A 1 47.50 30.14 -33.06
N PRO A 2 47.97 29.31 -34.00
CA PRO A 2 47.35 29.22 -35.32
C PRO A 2 45.93 28.66 -35.19
N TYR A 3 45.01 29.23 -35.95
CA TYR A 3 43.57 28.92 -35.93
C TYR A 3 43.29 27.43 -36.25
N GLU A 4 44.20 26.77 -36.97
CA GLU A 4 44.15 25.33 -37.27
C GLU A 4 44.16 24.45 -36.01
N ALA A 5 44.95 24.80 -34.98
CA ALA A 5 45.02 24.03 -33.73
C ALA A 5 43.73 24.08 -32.89
N LEU A 6 42.86 25.08 -33.12
CA LEU A 6 41.57 25.19 -32.44
C LEU A 6 40.49 24.33 -33.13
N ALA A 7 40.53 24.22 -34.46
CA ALA A 7 39.59 23.38 -35.21
C ALA A 7 39.78 21.89 -34.88
N ASP A 8 41.04 21.43 -34.82
CA ASP A 8 41.38 20.05 -34.48
C ASP A 8 40.96 19.69 -33.04
N ARG A 9 41.10 20.63 -32.10
CA ARG A 9 40.69 20.42 -30.71
C ARG A 9 39.18 20.31 -30.56
N THR A 10 38.40 21.11 -31.30
CA THR A 10 36.93 21.02 -31.29
C THR A 10 36.44 19.70 -31.88
N ALA A 11 37.04 19.25 -32.99
CA ALA A 11 36.72 17.96 -33.60
C ALA A 11 37.03 16.79 -32.65
N TRP A 12 38.18 16.83 -31.99
CA TRP A 12 38.56 15.83 -30.99
C TRP A 12 37.59 15.79 -29.79
N LEU A 13 37.25 16.96 -29.21
CA LEU A 13 36.32 17.04 -28.09
C LEU A 13 34.92 16.52 -28.45
N LYS A 14 34.44 16.83 -29.66
CA LYS A 14 33.16 16.33 -30.16
C LYS A 14 33.17 14.80 -30.27
N ALA A 15 34.23 14.23 -30.85
CA ALA A 15 34.37 12.77 -30.96
C ALA A 15 34.41 12.09 -29.58
N GLN A 16 35.08 12.70 -28.60
CA GLN A 16 35.08 12.19 -27.22
C GLN A 16 33.69 12.23 -26.58
N LEU A 17 32.94 13.33 -26.77
CA LEU A 17 31.58 13.46 -26.24
C LEU A 17 30.61 12.47 -26.89
N GLU A 18 30.68 12.30 -28.21
CA GLU A 18 29.84 11.33 -28.93
C GLU A 18 30.13 9.90 -28.47
N ALA A 19 31.40 9.55 -28.22
CA ALA A 19 31.78 8.26 -27.65
C ALA A 19 31.22 8.06 -26.23
N GLN A 20 31.27 9.10 -25.38
CA GLN A 20 30.70 9.04 -24.03
C GLN A 20 29.18 8.89 -24.03
N ILE A 21 28.49 9.61 -24.93
CA ILE A 21 27.03 9.51 -25.09
C ILE A 21 26.65 8.10 -25.57
N ALA A 22 27.36 7.55 -26.56
CA ALA A 22 27.13 6.20 -27.05
C ALA A 22 27.33 5.14 -25.95
N ALA A 23 28.39 5.26 -25.15
CA ALA A 23 28.64 4.38 -24.01
C ALA A 23 27.53 4.49 -22.94
N THR A 24 27.08 5.70 -22.64
CA THR A 24 25.99 5.94 -21.66
C THR A 24 24.66 5.35 -22.16
N ASN A 25 24.33 5.55 -23.43
CA ASN A 25 23.10 5.01 -24.01
C ASN A 25 23.11 3.48 -24.05
N ALA A 26 24.26 2.86 -24.33
CA ALA A 26 24.41 1.41 -24.28
C ALA A 26 24.20 0.84 -22.86
N ILE A 27 24.55 1.61 -21.82
CA ILE A 27 24.33 1.25 -20.41
C ILE A 27 22.86 1.39 -20.01
N LEU A 28 22.17 2.42 -20.52
CA LEU A 28 20.79 2.77 -20.14
C LEU A 28 19.71 2.08 -20.97
N THR A 29 20.07 1.43 -22.08
CA THR A 29 19.10 0.71 -22.92
C THR A 29 18.54 -0.49 -22.14
N PRO A 30 17.21 -0.60 -21.97
CA PRO A 30 16.58 -1.75 -21.34
C PRO A 30 16.97 -3.07 -22.00
N LEU A 31 17.25 -4.09 -21.19
CA LEU A 31 17.50 -5.44 -21.66
C LEU A 31 16.19 -6.23 -21.70
N ALA A 32 15.94 -6.94 -22.80
CA ALA A 32 14.69 -7.67 -22.98
C ALA A 32 14.53 -8.91 -22.08
N SER A 33 15.60 -9.41 -21.46
CA SER A 33 15.57 -10.63 -20.64
C SER A 33 16.76 -10.79 -19.69
N LEU A 34 16.63 -11.68 -18.69
CA LEU A 34 17.74 -12.08 -17.82
C LEU A 34 18.87 -12.80 -18.57
N ALA A 35 18.57 -13.49 -19.67
CA ALA A 35 19.60 -14.10 -20.52
C ALA A 35 20.47 -13.02 -21.19
N ALA A 36 19.86 -11.91 -21.62
CA ALA A 36 20.61 -10.76 -22.15
C ALA A 36 21.46 -10.08 -21.07
N LEU A 37 21.00 -10.07 -19.81
CA LEU A 37 21.79 -9.60 -18.67
C LEU A 37 23.01 -10.50 -18.40
N ALA A 38 22.82 -11.83 -18.37
CA ALA A 38 23.89 -12.80 -18.17
C ALA A 38 24.96 -12.77 -19.27
N ALA A 39 24.57 -12.38 -20.49
CA ALA A 39 25.45 -12.34 -21.66
C ALA A 39 26.32 -11.07 -21.76
N ILE A 40 26.19 -10.11 -20.83
CA ILE A 40 27.03 -8.90 -20.84
C ILE A 40 28.48 -9.33 -20.55
N PRO A 41 29.43 -9.06 -21.47
CA PRO A 41 30.82 -9.43 -21.26
C PRO A 41 31.53 -8.47 -20.32
N SER A 42 32.34 -9.00 -19.43
CA SER A 42 33.23 -8.29 -18.50
C SER A 42 32.58 -7.12 -17.78
N PRO A 43 31.43 -7.30 -17.09
CA PRO A 43 30.81 -6.22 -16.36
C PRO A 43 31.72 -5.73 -15.23
N THR A 44 31.90 -4.41 -15.15
CA THR A 44 32.66 -3.79 -14.05
C THR A 44 31.85 -3.90 -12.75
N ASN A 45 32.51 -4.07 -11.61
CA ASN A 45 31.84 -4.09 -10.31
C ASN A 45 30.93 -2.84 -10.14
N ARG A 46 29.73 -3.04 -9.58
CA ARG A 46 28.67 -2.02 -9.41
C ARG A 46 28.04 -1.49 -10.70
N THR A 47 28.27 -2.14 -11.85
CA THR A 47 27.52 -1.82 -13.07
C THR A 47 26.03 -2.05 -12.84
N VAL A 48 25.20 -1.06 -13.18
CA VAL A 48 23.73 -1.15 -13.08
C VAL A 48 23.12 -1.41 -14.45
N ARG A 49 22.13 -2.29 -14.52
CA ARG A 49 21.33 -2.57 -15.72
C ARG A 49 19.86 -2.70 -15.38
N PHE A 50 19.02 -2.28 -16.31
CA PHE A 50 17.57 -2.48 -16.24
C PHE A 50 17.16 -3.60 -17.18
N VAL A 51 16.38 -4.56 -16.67
CA VAL A 51 15.81 -5.66 -17.44
C VAL A 51 14.30 -5.48 -17.47
N ASP A 52 13.72 -5.46 -18.67
CA ASP A 52 12.28 -5.36 -18.89
C ASP A 52 11.55 -6.46 -18.10
N SER A 53 10.51 -6.09 -17.36
CA SER A 53 9.72 -6.99 -16.50
C SER A 53 10.39 -7.46 -15.20
N PHE A 54 11.70 -7.26 -15.05
CA PHE A 54 12.45 -7.75 -13.89
C PHE A 54 13.09 -6.65 -13.06
N GLY A 55 13.22 -5.42 -13.55
CA GLY A 55 13.71 -4.28 -12.76
C GLY A 55 15.23 -4.07 -12.85
N PHE A 56 15.82 -3.50 -11.79
CA PHE A 56 17.22 -3.11 -11.75
C PHE A 56 18.11 -4.19 -11.14
N PHE A 57 19.27 -4.40 -11.75
CA PHE A 57 20.31 -5.31 -11.30
C PHE A 57 21.65 -4.57 -11.16
N ILE A 58 22.43 -4.95 -10.15
CA ILE A 58 23.77 -4.44 -9.88
C ILE A 58 24.74 -5.62 -9.95
N PHE A 59 25.79 -5.50 -10.76
CA PHE A 59 26.83 -6.51 -10.80
C PHE A 59 27.72 -6.43 -9.56
N ASP A 60 27.95 -7.56 -8.90
CA ASP A 60 28.86 -7.71 -7.77
C ASP A 60 29.95 -8.73 -8.13
N SER A 61 31.16 -8.22 -8.38
CA SER A 61 32.31 -9.05 -8.75
C SER A 61 32.93 -9.81 -7.57
N THR A 62 32.44 -9.58 -6.34
CA THR A 62 32.92 -10.28 -5.14
C THR A 62 32.20 -11.61 -4.89
N LYS A 63 31.13 -11.87 -5.66
CA LYS A 63 30.35 -13.11 -5.58
C LYS A 63 30.82 -14.12 -6.61
N SER A 64 30.64 -15.40 -6.30
CA SER A 64 30.93 -16.47 -7.26
C SER A 64 29.68 -16.76 -8.09
N ALA A 65 29.87 -17.18 -9.34
CA ALA A 65 28.76 -17.61 -10.19
C ALA A 65 27.95 -18.78 -9.59
N GLY A 66 28.59 -19.58 -8.72
CA GLY A 66 27.95 -20.68 -8.00
C GLY A 66 27.04 -20.24 -6.85
N ASP A 67 27.05 -18.95 -6.47
CA ASP A 67 26.15 -18.42 -5.43
C ASP A 67 24.75 -18.04 -5.99
N ALA A 68 24.48 -18.30 -7.28
CA ALA A 68 23.22 -17.99 -7.97
C ALA A 68 22.09 -18.98 -7.65
N ASP A 69 21.81 -19.20 -6.37
CA ASP A 69 20.80 -20.18 -5.91
C ASP A 69 19.42 -19.55 -5.65
N ASP A 70 19.24 -18.27 -5.98
CA ASP A 70 18.01 -17.52 -5.70
C ASP A 70 17.45 -16.84 -6.96
N PRO A 71 16.12 -16.63 -7.05
CA PRO A 71 15.48 -16.06 -8.25
C PRO A 71 15.81 -14.57 -8.49
N PHE A 72 16.57 -13.94 -7.60
CA PHE A 72 16.97 -12.54 -7.66
C PHE A 72 18.47 -12.35 -7.96
N SER A 73 19.18 -13.44 -8.26
CA SER A 73 20.55 -13.42 -8.75
C SER A 73 20.67 -14.05 -10.13
N VAL A 74 21.57 -13.49 -10.97
CA VAL A 74 21.86 -14.02 -12.31
C VAL A 74 23.37 -14.11 -12.48
N ALA A 75 23.87 -15.32 -12.74
CA ALA A 75 25.29 -15.53 -13.04
C ALA A 75 25.69 -14.89 -14.37
N ALA A 76 26.87 -14.26 -14.40
CA ALA A 76 27.51 -13.87 -15.65
C ALA A 76 27.91 -15.13 -16.44
N SER A 77 27.57 -15.17 -17.72
CA SER A 77 27.76 -16.34 -18.58
C SER A 77 29.10 -16.37 -19.31
N ASP A 78 29.89 -15.29 -19.22
CA ASP A 78 31.17 -15.12 -19.90
C ASP A 78 32.36 -15.73 -19.14
N GLY A 79 32.09 -16.41 -18.03
CA GLY A 79 33.11 -17.01 -17.16
C GLY A 79 33.80 -16.00 -16.23
N THR A 80 33.37 -14.74 -16.21
CA THR A 80 33.82 -13.80 -15.18
C THR A 80 33.25 -14.16 -13.82
N SER A 81 34.07 -14.03 -12.77
CA SER A 81 33.60 -14.20 -11.41
C SER A 81 32.68 -13.02 -11.04
N GLY A 82 31.41 -13.28 -10.79
CA GLY A 82 30.46 -12.30 -10.28
C GLY A 82 29.00 -12.70 -10.48
N LEU A 83 28.11 -11.97 -9.82
CA LEU A 83 26.66 -12.11 -9.93
C LEU A 83 26.00 -10.78 -10.21
N TRP A 84 24.97 -10.78 -11.04
CA TRP A 84 23.99 -9.70 -11.07
C TRP A 84 23.00 -9.90 -9.93
N LEU A 85 22.94 -8.94 -9.02
CA LEU A 85 22.00 -8.96 -7.89
C LEU A 85 20.88 -7.97 -8.17
N HIS A 86 19.64 -8.41 -8.04
CA HIS A 86 18.50 -7.50 -8.11
C HIS A 86 18.66 -6.42 -7.01
N GLU A 87 18.42 -5.14 -7.33
CA GLU A 87 18.75 -3.98 -6.49
C GLU A 87 18.17 -4.08 -5.07
N LEU A 88 17.03 -4.73 -4.94
CA LEU A 88 16.40 -5.05 -3.65
C LEU A 88 17.25 -5.86 -2.67
N PHE A 89 18.20 -6.65 -3.16
CA PHE A 89 19.02 -7.56 -2.36
C PHE A 89 20.47 -7.08 -2.22
N ALA A 90 20.93 -6.20 -3.11
CA ALA A 90 22.31 -5.70 -3.13
C ALA A 90 22.67 -4.85 -1.89
N THR A 91 21.69 -4.19 -1.27
CA THR A 91 21.88 -3.39 -0.04
C THR A 91 21.93 -4.22 1.25
N PHE A 92 21.49 -5.49 1.23
CA PHE A 92 21.36 -6.31 2.43
C PHE A 92 22.60 -7.17 2.76
N ASN A 93 23.44 -7.46 1.77
CA ASN A 93 24.57 -8.39 1.94
C ASN A 93 25.91 -7.75 2.36
N ALA A 94 25.97 -6.42 2.54
CA ALA A 94 27.22 -5.72 2.87
C ALA A 94 27.63 -5.81 4.36
N ALA A 95 26.81 -6.40 5.25
CA ALA A 95 26.97 -6.27 6.70
C ALA A 95 27.28 -7.57 7.49
N GLY A 96 27.61 -8.70 6.84
CA GLY A 96 28.22 -9.88 7.49
C GLY A 96 27.46 -10.53 8.67
N GLY A 97 26.17 -10.25 8.85
CA GLY A 97 25.34 -10.77 9.94
C GLY A 97 24.12 -11.51 9.43
N ILE A 98 23.70 -12.55 10.17
CA ILE A 98 22.55 -13.42 9.88
C ILE A 98 21.31 -12.55 9.57
N PRO A 99 20.69 -12.68 8.38
CA PRO A 99 19.63 -11.77 7.98
C PRO A 99 18.34 -12.04 8.78
N ARG A 100 17.87 -11.04 9.52
CA ARG A 100 16.46 -10.93 9.92
C ARG A 100 15.72 -10.11 8.86
N MET A 101 14.76 -10.75 8.21
CA MET A 101 13.86 -10.13 7.25
C MET A 101 13.04 -9.02 7.92
N THR A 102 13.48 -7.77 7.79
CA THR A 102 12.63 -6.60 7.97
C THR A 102 12.37 -6.03 6.59
N ILE A 103 11.23 -6.37 6.00
CA ILE A 103 10.83 -5.81 4.69
C ILE A 103 10.72 -4.30 4.86
N ALA A 104 11.61 -3.55 4.20
CA ALA A 104 11.46 -2.12 4.05
C ALA A 104 10.23 -1.84 3.16
N LYS A 105 9.41 -0.88 3.60
CA LYS A 105 7.99 -0.73 3.30
C LYS A 105 7.65 -0.22 1.88
N ASP A 106 8.62 -0.10 0.98
CA ASP A 106 8.46 0.56 -0.31
C ASP A 106 9.20 -0.17 -1.44
N LEU A 107 8.59 -1.24 -1.94
CA LEU A 107 9.01 -1.91 -3.16
C LEU A 107 7.87 -1.93 -4.18
N ILE A 108 8.13 -1.35 -5.35
CA ILE A 108 7.28 -1.45 -6.54
C ILE A 108 7.97 -2.36 -7.55
N VAL A 109 7.38 -3.52 -7.84
CA VAL A 109 7.75 -4.37 -8.99
C VAL A 109 6.69 -4.16 -10.06
N MET A 110 7.08 -3.69 -11.25
CA MET A 110 6.19 -3.59 -12.41
C MET A 110 6.53 -4.70 -13.41
N ASN A 111 5.57 -5.58 -13.67
CA ASN A 111 5.65 -6.62 -14.70
C ASN A 111 4.71 -6.25 -15.87
N PRO A 112 5.21 -5.98 -17.09
CA PRO A 112 4.41 -5.57 -18.23
C PRO A 112 3.67 -6.72 -18.96
N GLY A 113 3.71 -7.97 -18.46
CA GLY A 113 3.23 -9.15 -19.20
C GLY A 113 1.87 -9.76 -18.80
N TYR A 114 1.20 -9.31 -17.72
CA TYR A 114 -0.04 -9.96 -17.25
C TYR A 114 -1.22 -8.98 -17.18
N PRO A 115 -2.40 -9.31 -17.77
CA PRO A 115 -3.63 -8.53 -17.60
C PRO A 115 -4.37 -8.84 -16.28
N VAL A 116 -3.69 -9.41 -15.29
CA VAL A 116 -4.26 -9.65 -13.96
C VAL A 116 -3.64 -8.65 -12.99
N PHE A 117 -4.41 -7.60 -12.68
CA PHE A 117 -4.06 -6.61 -11.67
C PHE A 117 -4.10 -7.25 -10.28
N GLN A 118 -2.98 -7.80 -9.82
CA GLN A 118 -2.75 -7.99 -8.38
C GLN A 118 -2.01 -6.76 -7.85
N THR A 119 -2.78 -5.81 -7.30
CA THR A 119 -2.26 -4.56 -6.73
C THR A 119 -1.63 -4.79 -5.37
N TYR A 120 -0.30 -4.93 -5.32
CA TYR A 120 0.48 -4.36 -4.23
C TYR A 120 0.86 -2.93 -4.63
N ARG A 121 0.25 -1.91 -4.02
CA ARG A 121 0.64 -0.51 -4.24
C ARG A 121 0.90 0.19 -2.92
N SER A 122 2.16 0.54 -2.68
CA SER A 122 2.52 1.74 -1.93
C SER A 122 2.61 2.93 -2.90
N SER A 123 2.40 4.11 -2.36
CA SER A 123 2.18 5.38 -3.05
C SER A 123 3.46 5.93 -3.68
N VAL A 124 3.55 5.91 -5.02
CA VAL A 124 4.38 6.83 -5.80
C VAL A 124 3.48 7.64 -6.73
N LYS A 125 3.55 8.96 -6.63
CA LYS A 125 3.02 9.88 -7.64
C LYS A 125 3.77 9.63 -8.95
N CYS A 126 3.17 8.92 -9.89
CA CYS A 126 3.56 8.99 -11.29
C CYS A 126 3.13 10.35 -11.83
N LEU A 127 4.07 11.29 -11.90
CA LEU A 127 3.91 12.52 -12.66
C LEU A 127 4.01 12.16 -14.16
N SER A 128 2.90 11.71 -14.75
CA SER A 128 2.79 11.69 -16.21
C SER A 128 2.56 13.14 -16.64
N LEU A 129 3.61 13.78 -17.17
CA LEU A 129 3.49 14.99 -17.98
C LEU A 129 2.81 14.58 -19.29
N HIS A 130 1.49 14.51 -19.26
CA HIS A 130 0.65 14.74 -20.43
C HIS A 130 -0.23 15.93 -20.07
N ASP A 131 0.03 17.06 -20.72
CA ASP A 131 -0.80 18.26 -20.67
C ASP A 131 -2.24 17.91 -21.04
N TYR A 132 -3.09 17.74 -20.02
CA TYR A 132 -4.53 17.83 -20.17
C TYR A 132 -5.00 19.01 -19.35
N ARG A 133 -5.27 20.14 -20.03
CA ARG A 133 -6.10 21.22 -19.49
C ARG A 133 -7.44 20.61 -19.11
N ILE A 134 -7.70 20.43 -17.81
CA ILE A 134 -9.05 20.19 -17.32
C ILE A 134 -9.63 21.53 -16.94
N THR A 135 -10.31 22.15 -17.89
CA THR A 135 -11.35 23.14 -17.62
C THR A 135 -12.65 22.38 -17.46
N GLU A 136 -12.97 21.86 -16.27
CA GLU A 136 -14.30 21.32 -16.01
C GLU A 136 -14.76 21.57 -14.57
N LEU A 137 -15.74 22.46 -14.49
CA LEU A 137 -16.53 22.92 -13.36
C LEU A 137 -17.38 21.78 -12.74
N ASN A 138 -17.54 21.83 -11.42
CA ASN A 138 -18.74 21.46 -10.66
C ASN A 138 -19.48 20.18 -11.09
N GLN A 139 -18.91 19.01 -10.79
CA GLN A 139 -19.72 17.81 -10.60
C GLN A 139 -19.44 17.19 -9.22
N THR A 140 -20.50 16.95 -8.45
CA THR A 140 -20.47 16.16 -7.22
C THR A 140 -20.18 14.71 -7.60
N ARG A 141 -18.92 14.27 -7.52
CA ARG A 141 -18.58 12.87 -7.80
C ARG A 141 -18.63 12.06 -6.51
N SER A 142 -19.59 11.13 -6.42
CA SER A 142 -19.45 9.99 -5.53
C SER A 142 -18.31 9.11 -6.06
N ARG A 143 -17.21 8.99 -5.32
CA ARG A 143 -16.12 8.09 -5.65
C ARG A 143 -16.30 6.81 -4.84
N SER A 144 -17.04 5.85 -5.38
CA SER A 144 -17.06 4.49 -4.84
C SER A 144 -15.77 3.79 -5.30
N ALA A 145 -14.73 3.83 -4.48
CA ALA A 145 -13.61 2.90 -4.64
C ALA A 145 -13.97 1.59 -3.94
N SER A 146 -13.72 0.45 -4.57
CA SER A 146 -13.78 -0.85 -3.90
C SER A 146 -12.42 -1.08 -3.23
N PHE A 147 -12.41 -1.21 -1.89
CA PHE A 147 -11.19 -1.10 -1.09
C PHE A 147 -10.67 -2.46 -0.64
N VAL A 148 -9.35 -2.63 -0.73
CA VAL A 148 -8.58 -3.74 -0.15
C VAL A 148 -7.64 -3.11 0.90
N PRO A 149 -7.99 -3.05 2.20
CA PRO A 149 -7.17 -2.38 3.20
C PRO A 149 -5.90 -3.19 3.51
N SER A 150 -4.75 -2.77 2.99
CA SER A 150 -3.44 -3.38 3.25
C SER A 150 -2.80 -3.03 4.61
N TYR A 151 -3.48 -2.21 5.44
CA TYR A 151 -2.95 -1.69 6.71
C TYR A 151 -3.98 -1.68 7.86
N ALA A 152 -4.72 -2.76 8.04
CA ALA A 152 -5.49 -2.94 9.27
C ALA A 152 -4.55 -3.47 10.37
N SER A 153 -4.34 -2.68 11.42
CA SER A 153 -3.69 -3.16 12.64
C SER A 153 -4.76 -3.61 13.63
N SER A 154 -4.70 -4.84 14.12
CA SER A 154 -5.46 -5.24 15.30
C SER A 154 -4.85 -4.54 16.51
N SER A 155 -5.45 -3.44 16.97
CA SER A 155 -5.06 -2.80 18.22
C SER A 155 -6.13 -3.10 19.26
N LEU A 156 -5.75 -3.81 20.33
CA LEU A 156 -6.56 -3.99 21.53
C LEU A 156 -6.80 -2.61 22.17
N PHE A 157 -8.05 -2.15 22.17
CA PHE A 157 -8.46 -0.96 22.91
C PHE A 157 -9.22 -1.41 24.17
N GLY A 158 -8.63 -1.25 25.35
CA GLY A 158 -9.31 -1.43 26.64
C GLY A 158 -8.44 -1.99 27.76
N GLY A 159 -8.29 -1.25 28.85
CA GLY A 159 -7.51 -1.61 30.05
C GLY A 159 -8.19 -2.65 30.95
N GLY A 160 -8.43 -3.84 30.43
CA GLY A 160 -8.87 -5.03 31.18
C GLY A 160 -7.89 -6.19 31.03
N PRO A 161 -7.97 -7.22 31.91
CA PRO A 161 -7.05 -8.36 31.89
C PRO A 161 -7.07 -9.05 30.51
N ALA A 162 -5.88 -9.29 29.95
CA ALA A 162 -5.66 -9.69 28.56
C ALA A 162 -6.53 -10.88 28.13
N PRO A 163 -7.51 -10.70 27.22
CA PRO A 163 -8.17 -11.83 26.58
C PRO A 163 -7.26 -12.44 25.51
N SER A 164 -7.45 -13.73 25.25
CA SER A 164 -6.77 -14.51 24.21
C SER A 164 -6.67 -13.74 22.89
N THR A 165 -5.48 -13.73 22.28
CA THR A 165 -5.17 -13.15 20.98
C THR A 165 -6.15 -13.69 19.92
N GLY A 166 -7.13 -12.89 19.54
CA GLY A 166 -7.94 -13.16 18.35
C GLY A 166 -7.10 -12.80 17.13
N ASP A 167 -6.89 -13.77 16.24
CA ASP A 167 -6.16 -13.54 14.99
C ASP A 167 -7.10 -12.91 13.97
N ALA A 168 -6.75 -11.71 13.54
CA ALA A 168 -7.34 -11.13 12.35
C ALA A 168 -6.59 -11.65 11.11
N SER A 169 -7.29 -12.24 10.15
CA SER A 169 -6.68 -12.70 8.90
C SER A 169 -7.19 -11.90 7.71
N PHE A 170 -6.29 -11.59 6.79
CA PHE A 170 -6.60 -10.99 5.49
C PHE A 170 -6.44 -12.05 4.40
N ALA A 171 -7.51 -12.30 3.67
CA ALA A 171 -7.49 -13.15 2.47
C ALA A 171 -8.49 -12.57 1.45
N ASP A 172 -8.09 -12.52 0.18
CA ASP A 172 -8.96 -12.15 -0.95
C ASP A 172 -9.69 -10.80 -0.81
N GLY A 173 -9.08 -9.82 -0.14
CA GLY A 173 -9.69 -8.51 0.08
C GLY A 173 -10.74 -8.45 1.18
N VAL A 174 -10.98 -9.57 1.88
CA VAL A 174 -11.93 -9.67 3.00
C VAL A 174 -11.18 -9.71 4.32
N PHE A 175 -11.62 -8.86 5.24
CA PHE A 175 -11.13 -8.91 6.62
C PHE A 175 -12.05 -9.80 7.46
N THR A 176 -11.48 -10.83 8.10
CA THR A 176 -12.25 -11.78 8.92
C THR A 176 -11.78 -11.75 10.37
N PHE A 177 -12.72 -11.61 11.31
CA PHE A 177 -12.46 -11.72 12.74
C PHE A 177 -12.54 -13.18 13.22
N LYS A 178 -11.50 -13.66 13.92
CA LYS A 178 -11.50 -14.97 14.59
C LYS A 178 -11.46 -14.78 16.12
N ASN A 179 -12.63 -14.74 16.74
CA ASN A 179 -12.74 -14.71 18.21
C ASN A 179 -12.95 -16.11 18.79
N ALA A 180 -13.01 -16.25 20.11
CA ALA A 180 -13.72 -17.35 20.75
C ALA A 180 -15.14 -16.86 21.13
N PRO A 181 -16.19 -17.68 21.04
CA PRO A 181 -17.55 -17.28 21.44
C PRO A 181 -17.59 -16.73 22.88
N GLY A 182 -18.24 -15.58 23.10
CA GLY A 182 -18.54 -15.04 24.44
C GLY A 182 -17.54 -14.05 25.06
N ALA A 183 -16.49 -13.62 24.35
CA ALA A 183 -15.59 -12.58 24.86
C ALA A 183 -16.24 -11.18 24.79
N PRO A 184 -16.08 -10.31 25.81
CA PRO A 184 -16.60 -8.94 25.78
C PRO A 184 -15.92 -8.09 24.68
N PHE A 185 -16.54 -6.94 24.36
CA PHE A 185 -16.26 -5.86 23.38
C PHE A 185 -14.82 -5.46 22.98
N THR A 186 -13.77 -6.21 23.32
CA THR A 186 -12.38 -5.74 23.23
C THR A 186 -11.75 -5.86 21.84
N GLN A 187 -12.44 -6.44 20.85
CA GLN A 187 -11.86 -6.71 19.54
C GLN A 187 -12.60 -5.98 18.43
N GLY A 188 -11.91 -4.98 17.89
CA GLY A 188 -12.28 -4.27 16.67
C GLY A 188 -11.06 -4.05 15.80
N ILE A 189 -11.29 -3.74 14.54
CA ILE A 189 -10.22 -3.32 13.62
C ILE A 189 -10.22 -1.82 13.50
N SER A 190 -9.03 -1.25 13.44
CA SER A 190 -8.84 0.16 13.11
C SER A 190 -8.22 0.25 11.72
N ILE A 191 -8.89 0.95 10.82
CA ILE A 191 -8.42 1.19 9.46
C ILE A 191 -8.08 2.67 9.34
N ASN A 192 -6.83 2.96 8.97
CA ASN A 192 -6.36 4.32 8.73
C ASN A 192 -7.06 4.92 7.51
N LEU A 193 -7.76 6.04 7.70
CA LEU A 193 -8.46 6.76 6.65
C LEU A 193 -7.59 7.86 6.01
N ASP A 194 -6.44 8.22 6.59
CA ASP A 194 -5.59 9.32 6.10
C ASP A 194 -5.26 9.24 4.60
N PRO A 195 -4.93 8.08 4.00
CA PRO A 195 -4.65 8.00 2.57
C PRO A 195 -5.88 8.30 1.68
N TYR A 196 -7.08 8.23 2.25
CA TYR A 196 -8.35 8.27 1.52
C TYR A 196 -9.17 9.54 1.75
N VAL A 197 -8.78 10.36 2.74
CA VAL A 197 -9.41 11.65 3.00
C VAL A 197 -8.53 12.81 2.57
N HIS A 198 -9.17 13.88 2.09
CA HIS A 198 -8.53 15.09 1.60
C HIS A 198 -8.62 16.20 2.63
N ASN A 199 -7.51 16.92 2.86
CA ASN A 199 -7.49 18.07 3.75
C ASN A 199 -8.48 19.15 3.29
N GLY A 200 -9.27 19.70 4.21
CA GLY A 200 -10.31 20.69 3.97
C GLY A 200 -11.64 20.13 3.46
N ALA A 201 -11.74 18.84 3.10
CA ALA A 201 -13.01 18.25 2.67
C ALA A 201 -13.96 18.03 3.85
N LEU A 202 -15.26 18.16 3.62
CA LEU A 202 -16.30 17.78 4.58
C LEU A 202 -16.66 16.31 4.40
N LEU A 203 -16.36 15.44 5.37
CA LEU A 203 -16.76 14.03 5.38
C LEU A 203 -18.24 13.91 5.76
N SER A 204 -19.10 13.60 4.79
CA SER A 204 -20.55 13.56 4.99
C SER A 204 -21.08 12.17 5.32
N SER A 205 -20.41 11.10 4.89
CA SER A 205 -20.83 9.73 5.19
C SER A 205 -19.66 8.76 5.13
N VAL A 206 -19.70 7.75 6.01
CA VAL A 206 -18.86 6.56 5.96
C VAL A 206 -19.76 5.34 5.99
N LYS A 207 -19.66 4.50 4.98
CA LYS A 207 -20.45 3.29 4.83
C LYS A 207 -19.54 2.07 4.87
N ALA A 208 -19.81 1.12 5.75
CA ALA A 208 -19.11 -0.15 5.82
C ALA A 208 -20.01 -1.26 5.32
N GLN A 209 -19.56 -2.02 4.32
CA GLN A 209 -20.22 -3.23 3.87
C GLN A 209 -19.74 -4.40 4.70
N VAL A 210 -20.67 -5.08 5.36
CA VAL A 210 -20.38 -6.18 6.26
C VAL A 210 -21.31 -7.36 5.99
N GLN A 211 -20.91 -8.53 6.45
CA GLN A 211 -21.71 -9.74 6.37
C GLN A 211 -21.46 -10.59 7.63
N GLY A 212 -22.52 -10.87 8.38
CA GLY A 212 -22.45 -11.78 9.52
C GLY A 212 -22.18 -13.23 9.08
N ALA A 213 -21.57 -14.03 9.94
CA ALA A 213 -21.29 -15.43 9.64
C ALA A 213 -22.57 -16.23 9.38
N ALA A 214 -22.55 -17.12 8.39
CA ALA A 214 -23.65 -18.06 8.17
C ALA A 214 -23.85 -18.95 9.40
N ALA A 215 -25.11 -19.28 9.72
CA ALA A 215 -25.54 -20.15 10.83
C ALA A 215 -25.81 -19.50 12.21
N HIS A 216 -26.08 -18.20 12.27
CA HIS A 216 -26.65 -17.60 13.49
C HIS A 216 -28.01 -18.22 13.85
N ALA A 217 -28.13 -18.81 15.05
CA ALA A 217 -29.39 -19.35 15.57
C ALA A 217 -30.41 -18.25 15.97
N GLY A 218 -29.92 -17.04 16.21
CA GLY A 218 -30.67 -15.83 16.51
C GLY A 218 -29.76 -14.61 16.28
N LEU A 219 -30.30 -13.39 16.36
CA LEU A 219 -29.44 -12.21 16.26
C LEU A 219 -28.49 -12.15 17.46
N PRO A 220 -27.24 -11.71 17.26
CA PRO A 220 -26.33 -11.38 18.35
C PRO A 220 -26.98 -10.39 19.30
N THR A 221 -26.69 -10.52 20.60
CA THR A 221 -27.14 -9.54 21.62
C THR A 221 -26.64 -8.14 21.30
N SER A 222 -25.45 -8.06 20.71
CA SER A 222 -24.92 -6.85 20.12
C SER A 222 -24.30 -7.18 18.79
N GLN A 223 -24.88 -6.59 17.75
CA GLN A 223 -24.42 -6.75 16.39
C GLN A 223 -23.15 -5.90 16.16
N VAL A 224 -22.56 -6.05 14.97
CA VAL A 224 -21.40 -5.26 14.53
C VAL A 224 -21.67 -3.75 14.69
N SER A 225 -20.66 -3.00 15.09
CA SER A 225 -20.72 -1.55 15.21
C SER A 225 -19.59 -0.88 14.43
N VAL A 226 -19.84 0.33 13.92
CA VAL A 226 -18.90 1.12 13.14
C VAL A 226 -18.81 2.53 13.70
N GLY A 227 -17.60 3.01 13.94
CA GLY A 227 -17.31 4.35 14.47
C GLY A 227 -16.22 5.03 13.64
N VAL A 228 -16.27 6.36 13.57
CA VAL A 228 -15.24 7.15 12.88
C VAL A 228 -14.62 8.13 13.86
N PHE A 229 -13.30 8.11 13.92
CA PHE A 229 -12.53 8.86 14.90
C PHE A 229 -11.45 9.69 14.23
N ARG A 230 -11.15 10.82 14.88
CA ARG A 230 -9.89 11.53 14.66
C ARG A 230 -8.99 11.38 15.89
N LYS A 231 -7.68 11.34 15.67
CA LYS A 231 -6.66 11.37 16.71
C LYS A 231 -5.78 12.59 16.49
N ALA A 232 -5.54 13.38 17.54
CA ALA A 232 -4.54 14.44 17.47
C ALA A 232 -3.14 13.82 17.32
N LYS A 233 -2.33 14.32 16.38
CA LYS A 233 -1.02 13.70 16.06
C LYS A 233 -0.06 13.63 17.25
N PHE A 234 -0.16 14.57 18.17
CA PHE A 234 0.75 14.72 19.31
C PHE A 234 0.08 14.48 20.67
N THR A 235 -1.14 13.96 20.71
CA THR A 235 -1.86 13.72 21.97
C THR A 235 -2.51 12.34 21.98
N ALA A 236 -2.53 11.72 23.15
CA ALA A 236 -3.31 10.51 23.37
C ALA A 236 -4.80 10.88 23.46
N GLY A 237 -5.60 10.45 22.49
CA GLY A 237 -7.05 10.66 22.52
C GLY A 237 -7.68 10.42 21.16
N LEU A 238 -8.72 9.59 21.15
CA LEU A 238 -9.63 9.46 20.01
C LEU A 238 -10.84 10.34 20.27
N THR A 239 -11.21 11.13 19.27
CA THR A 239 -12.44 11.93 19.30
C THR A 239 -13.37 11.41 18.23
N SER A 240 -14.57 11.01 18.63
CA SER A 240 -15.62 10.59 17.72
C SER A 240 -16.07 11.74 16.81
N LEU A 241 -16.37 11.41 15.55
CA LEU A 241 -17.00 12.32 14.59
C LEU A 241 -18.54 12.34 14.72
N VAL A 242 -19.09 11.58 15.67
CA VAL A 242 -20.52 11.56 16.03
C VAL A 242 -20.68 12.00 17.48
N SER A 243 -21.59 12.92 17.75
CA SER A 243 -21.82 13.49 19.10
C SER A 243 -22.53 12.55 20.07
N THR A 244 -23.17 11.49 19.58
CA THR A 244 -24.02 10.60 20.37
C THR A 244 -23.75 9.17 19.96
N GLY A 245 -23.44 8.33 20.95
CA GLY A 245 -23.28 6.89 20.77
C GLY A 245 -21.94 6.44 20.17
N ASP A 246 -21.03 7.35 19.80
CA ASP A 246 -19.69 7.12 19.19
C ASP A 246 -19.61 6.23 17.95
N PHE A 247 -20.64 5.45 17.66
CA PHE A 247 -20.74 4.45 16.63
C PHE A 247 -22.19 4.22 16.22
N VAL A 248 -22.38 3.66 15.03
CA VAL A 248 -23.64 3.07 14.58
C VAL A 248 -23.55 1.56 14.78
N THR A 249 -24.55 0.99 15.46
CA THR A 249 -24.70 -0.46 15.56
C THR A 249 -25.62 -0.94 14.48
N ASP A 250 -25.32 -2.11 13.92
CA ASP A 250 -26.21 -2.77 12.98
C ASP A 250 -27.59 -3.01 13.61
N ALA A 251 -28.60 -2.86 12.78
CA ALA A 251 -30.01 -2.90 13.16
C ALA A 251 -30.80 -3.88 12.28
N GLN A 252 -30.13 -4.91 11.73
CA GLN A 252 -30.84 -5.94 10.98
C GLN A 252 -31.89 -6.61 11.87
N ALA A 253 -33.12 -6.68 11.36
CA ALA A 253 -34.26 -7.22 12.09
C ALA A 253 -34.33 -8.75 12.10
N THR A 254 -33.58 -9.42 11.22
CA THR A 254 -33.61 -10.88 11.07
C THR A 254 -32.21 -11.44 10.87
N THR A 255 -32.02 -12.69 11.28
CA THR A 255 -30.76 -13.43 11.06
C THR A 255 -30.43 -13.55 9.57
N ALA A 256 -31.42 -13.77 8.71
CA ALA A 256 -31.22 -13.86 7.27
C ALA A 256 -30.68 -12.55 6.66
N ALA A 257 -31.21 -11.40 7.11
CA ALA A 257 -30.71 -10.09 6.67
C ALA A 257 -29.29 -9.84 7.21
N TYR A 258 -29.02 -10.20 8.46
CA TYR A 258 -27.70 -10.08 9.09
C TYR A 258 -26.61 -10.91 8.40
N GLN A 259 -26.96 -12.13 7.96
CA GLN A 259 -26.07 -13.06 7.27
C GLN A 259 -25.86 -12.74 5.78
N THR A 260 -26.64 -11.82 5.23
CA THR A 260 -26.49 -11.32 3.86
C THR A 260 -25.64 -10.05 3.89
N ALA A 261 -24.83 -9.82 2.85
CA ALA A 261 -24.07 -8.57 2.72
C ALA A 261 -25.00 -7.35 2.82
N HIS A 262 -24.72 -6.47 3.78
CA HIS A 262 -25.49 -5.26 4.03
C HIS A 262 -24.55 -4.13 4.44
N ALA A 263 -25.10 -2.93 4.65
CA ALA A 263 -24.30 -1.73 4.89
C ALA A 263 -24.70 -1.00 6.17
N LEU A 264 -23.71 -0.68 7.00
CA LEU A 264 -23.84 0.27 8.09
C LEU A 264 -23.39 1.64 7.61
N THR A 265 -24.26 2.64 7.76
CA THR A 265 -23.94 4.03 7.37
C THR A 265 -23.80 4.89 8.62
N LEU A 266 -22.63 5.49 8.79
CA LEU A 266 -22.36 6.50 9.80
C LEU A 266 -22.29 7.87 9.14
N THR A 267 -23.04 8.83 9.70
CA THR A 267 -23.06 10.22 9.26
C THR A 267 -22.36 11.08 10.31
N PRO A 268 -21.13 11.54 10.07
CA PRO A 268 -20.47 12.50 10.96
C PRO A 268 -21.32 13.75 11.17
N ASN A 269 -21.57 14.12 12.42
CA ASN A 269 -22.34 15.33 12.78
C ASN A 269 -21.51 16.36 13.57
N GLN A 270 -20.24 16.04 13.83
CA GLN A 270 -19.26 16.94 14.43
C GLN A 270 -17.86 16.62 13.89
N ASN A 271 -16.94 17.59 13.96
CA ASN A 271 -15.52 17.37 13.63
C ASN A 271 -15.28 16.74 12.24
N ASN A 272 -16.19 17.00 11.31
CA ASN A 272 -16.28 16.32 10.01
C ASN A 272 -15.58 17.06 8.88
N THR A 273 -15.11 18.29 9.10
CA THR A 273 -14.11 18.92 8.24
C THR A 273 -12.74 18.29 8.50
N ILE A 274 -12.13 17.75 7.45
CA ILE A 274 -10.86 17.03 7.53
C ILE A 274 -9.70 18.03 7.70
N ASP A 275 -8.97 17.92 8.82
CA ASP A 275 -7.74 18.68 9.10
C ASP A 275 -6.59 17.71 9.33
N LYS A 276 -5.88 17.39 8.25
CA LYS A 276 -4.71 16.51 8.26
C LYS A 276 -3.45 17.20 8.74
N SER A 277 -3.47 18.50 9.04
CA SER A 277 -2.32 19.17 9.67
C SER A 277 -2.22 18.73 11.12
N ASN A 278 -3.35 18.71 11.84
CA ASN A 278 -3.41 18.43 13.27
C ASN A 278 -3.85 17.01 13.63
N TYR A 279 -4.59 16.33 12.75
CA TYR A 279 -5.20 15.04 13.06
C TYR A 279 -4.84 13.93 12.07
N SER A 280 -4.98 12.69 12.53
CA SER A 280 -5.13 11.49 11.70
C SER A 280 -6.54 10.92 11.88
N TYR A 281 -7.06 10.26 10.86
CA TYR A 281 -8.43 9.74 10.83
C TYR A 281 -8.44 8.22 10.73
N SER A 282 -9.37 7.58 11.43
CA SER A 282 -9.53 6.12 11.38
C SER A 282 -11.00 5.74 11.51
N ILE A 283 -11.40 4.66 10.83
CA ILE A 283 -12.64 3.95 11.10
C ILE A 283 -12.33 2.79 12.04
N GLN A 284 -13.18 2.60 13.04
CA GLN A 284 -13.17 1.42 13.89
C GLN A 284 -14.40 0.59 13.63
N ILE A 285 -14.21 -0.72 13.46
CA ILE A 285 -15.29 -1.68 13.27
C ILE A 285 -15.15 -2.70 14.39
N TRP A 286 -16.15 -2.78 15.26
CA TRP A 286 -16.18 -3.74 16.37
C TRP A 286 -16.99 -4.96 15.98
N ASN A 287 -16.49 -6.13 16.37
CA ASN A 287 -17.18 -7.37 16.12
C ASN A 287 -18.48 -7.48 16.95
N GLU A 288 -19.37 -8.38 16.53
CA GLU A 288 -20.52 -8.80 17.32
C GLU A 288 -20.12 -9.50 18.63
N TRP A 289 -21.02 -9.50 19.63
CA TRP A 289 -20.82 -10.22 20.89
C TRP A 289 -22.14 -10.59 21.60
N GLY A 290 -22.00 -11.40 22.64
CA GLY A 290 -23.10 -11.85 23.50
C GLY A 290 -23.81 -13.10 22.98
N THR A 291 -25.05 -13.31 23.41
CA THR A 291 -25.84 -14.48 22.98
C THR A 291 -25.98 -14.50 21.46
N ASN A 292 -25.79 -15.68 20.86
CA ASN A 292 -25.79 -15.96 19.42
C ASN A 292 -24.63 -15.39 18.59
N SER A 293 -23.66 -14.66 19.14
CA SER A 293 -22.51 -14.19 18.35
C SER A 293 -21.69 -15.36 17.80
N LEU A 294 -21.25 -15.29 16.55
CA LEU A 294 -20.39 -16.28 15.92
C LEU A 294 -19.03 -15.68 15.53
N LEU A 295 -18.18 -16.54 14.96
CA LEU A 295 -16.92 -16.14 14.36
C LEU A 295 -17.13 -16.00 12.86
N GLY A 296 -16.34 -15.15 12.22
CA GLY A 296 -16.40 -15.00 10.77
C GLY A 296 -17.27 -13.84 10.29
N LEU A 297 -17.43 -12.78 11.08
CA LEU A 297 -17.85 -11.48 10.55
C LEU A 297 -16.88 -11.06 9.45
N GLN A 298 -17.43 -10.73 8.29
CA GLN A 298 -16.69 -10.26 7.13
C GLN A 298 -16.89 -8.76 6.93
N VAL A 299 -15.80 -8.04 6.74
CA VAL A 299 -15.81 -6.65 6.24
C VAL A 299 -15.46 -6.69 4.76
N LEU A 300 -16.43 -6.39 3.90
CA LEU A 300 -16.37 -6.55 2.46
C LEU A 300 -15.90 -5.28 1.74
N GLY A 301 -16.12 -4.11 2.34
CA GLY A 301 -15.73 -2.85 1.73
C GLY A 301 -16.07 -1.63 2.58
N LEU A 302 -15.46 -0.50 2.21
CA LEU A 302 -15.74 0.81 2.78
C LEU A 302 -16.12 1.78 1.67
N GLU A 303 -16.96 2.75 1.96
CA GLU A 303 -17.31 3.82 1.02
C GLU A 303 -17.34 5.14 1.78
N LEU A 304 -16.57 6.13 1.31
CA LEU A 304 -16.46 7.45 1.92
C LEU A 304 -17.15 8.46 1.01
N THR A 305 -18.07 9.25 1.55
CA THR A 305 -18.64 10.41 0.86
C THR A 305 -18.10 11.67 1.49
N HIS A 306 -17.49 12.54 0.68
CA HIS A 306 -16.99 13.83 1.10
C HIS A 306 -17.39 14.92 0.10
N SER A 307 -17.41 16.18 0.55
CA SER A 307 -17.64 17.32 -0.33
C SER A 307 -16.58 17.39 -1.43
N ASN A 308 -16.91 18.11 -2.51
CA ASN A 308 -15.89 18.57 -3.44
C ASN A 308 -14.89 19.45 -2.66
N ILE A 309 -13.61 19.30 -2.98
CA ILE A 309 -12.57 20.16 -2.45
C ILE A 309 -12.68 21.49 -3.20
N GLN A 310 -13.06 22.56 -2.51
CA GLN A 310 -13.12 23.89 -3.14
C GLN A 310 -11.74 24.42 -3.49
N ASP A 311 -10.69 23.97 -2.77
CA ASP A 311 -9.32 24.42 -2.99
C ASP A 311 -8.30 23.32 -2.60
N MET A 312 -7.60 22.77 -3.58
CA MET A 312 -6.50 21.82 -3.35
C MET A 312 -5.19 22.58 -3.07
N ARG A 313 -5.11 23.32 -1.96
CA ARG A 313 -3.81 23.85 -1.52
C ARG A 313 -3.00 22.72 -0.91
N PHE A 314 -1.97 22.29 -1.63
CA PHE A 314 -0.88 21.55 -1.02
C PHE A 314 -0.08 22.55 -0.16
N PRO A 315 0.32 22.17 1.07
CA PRO A 315 1.24 22.99 1.86
C PRO A 315 2.60 23.13 1.15
#